data_AF-A0A7J8VHB1-F1
#
_entry.id   AF-A0A7J8VHB1-F1
#
_cell.length_a   1.000
_cell.length_b   1.000
_cell.length_c   1.000
_cell.angle_alpha   90.00
_cell.angle_beta   90.00
_cell.angle_gamma   90.00
#
_symmetry.space_group_name_H-M   'P 1'
#
loop_
_entity.id
_entity.type
_entity.pdbx_description
1 polymer ?
#
loop_
_entity_poly.entity_id
_entity_poly.type
_entity_poly.pdbx_seq_one_letter_code
_entity_poly.pdbx_strand_id
1 'polypeptide(L)'
;MEPILPPMIKRPLGRPKQTRRKEVDEARKSGPKLNKTRQQASCTKCGKLGHNTRTCKGIVGGNQMANQSSSLQILNQATSMDNTSSQPP
;
A
#
# COMPACT_ATOMS: atom_id res chain seq x y z
N MET A 1 36.43 36.84 11.90
CA MET A 1 35.16 36.23 12.35
C MET A 1 35.34 34.73 12.20
N GLU A 2 35.23 33.99 13.29
CA GLU A 2 35.43 32.54 13.24
C GLU A 2 34.19 31.87 12.60
N PRO A 3 34.36 30.94 11.64
CA PRO A 3 33.24 30.31 10.98
C PRO A 3 32.49 29.38 11.95
N ILE A 4 31.17 29.57 12.06
CA ILE A 4 30.33 28.69 12.86
C ILE A 4 30.28 27.29 12.22
N LEU A 5 30.84 26.30 12.91
CA LEU A 5 30.77 24.92 12.48
C LEU A 5 29.47 24.27 12.97
N PRO A 6 28.84 23.41 12.15
CA PRO A 6 27.65 22.68 12.57
C PRO A 6 27.97 21.76 13.77
N PRO A 7 26.99 21.51 14.65
CA PRO A 7 27.17 20.63 15.79
C PRO A 7 27.48 19.19 15.33
N MET A 8 28.43 18.54 15.99
CA MET A 8 28.79 17.16 15.68
C MET A 8 27.71 16.18 16.18
N ILE A 9 26.85 15.71 15.27
CA ILE A 9 25.82 14.70 15.59
C ILE A 9 26.46 13.30 15.60
N LYS A 10 26.48 12.66 16.77
CA LYS A 10 26.86 11.24 16.87
C LYS A 10 25.69 10.36 16.44
N ARG A 11 26.00 9.23 15.79
CA ARG A 11 24.97 8.23 15.45
C ARG A 11 24.37 7.69 16.74
N PRO A 12 23.04 7.52 16.84
CA PRO A 12 22.42 6.91 18.00
C PRO A 12 22.97 5.49 18.20
N LEU A 13 23.15 5.12 19.47
CA LEU A 13 23.49 3.76 19.86
C LEU A 13 22.41 2.81 19.34
N GLY A 14 22.80 1.75 18.63
CA GLY A 14 21.88 0.73 18.10
C GLY A 14 21.74 0.68 16.58
N ARG A 15 22.22 1.67 15.81
CA ARG A 15 22.27 1.53 14.34
C ARG A 15 23.53 0.78 13.92
N PRO A 16 23.43 -0.46 13.41
CA PRO A 16 24.60 -1.19 12.93
C PRO A 16 25.25 -0.40 11.78
N LYS A 17 26.60 -0.36 11.78
CA LYS A 17 27.40 0.38 10.78
C LYS A 17 27.18 -0.17 9.36
N GLN A 18 26.89 -1.47 9.25
CA GLN A 18 26.64 -2.18 8.01
C GLN A 18 25.48 -3.16 8.17
N THR A 19 24.85 -3.55 7.05
CA THR A 19 23.83 -4.60 7.03
C THR A 19 24.46 -5.94 7.41
N ARG A 20 23.96 -6.58 8.48
CA ARG A 20 24.41 -7.92 8.90
C ARG A 20 23.88 -8.98 7.92
N ARG A 21 24.74 -9.91 7.48
CA ARG A 21 24.30 -11.13 6.78
C ARG A 21 23.58 -12.05 7.78
N LYS A 22 22.51 -12.69 7.32
CA LYS A 22 21.69 -13.61 8.12
C LYS A 22 22.33 -15.00 8.08
N GLU A 23 22.53 -15.62 9.24
CA GLU A 23 23.08 -16.98 9.34
C GLU A 23 22.06 -18.04 8.86
N VAL A 24 22.54 -19.26 8.56
CA VAL A 24 21.70 -20.35 8.02
C VAL A 24 20.62 -20.81 9.01
N ASP A 25 20.95 -20.86 10.30
CA ASP A 25 20.05 -21.28 11.38
C ASP A 25 18.98 -20.22 11.72
N GLU A 26 19.18 -18.98 11.29
CA GLU A 26 18.23 -17.94 11.64
C GLU A 26 16.92 -18.06 10.87
N ALA A 27 15.83 -18.30 11.61
CA ALA A 27 14.48 -18.30 11.09
C ALA A 27 14.22 -17.13 10.13
N ARG A 28 13.87 -17.46 8.89
CA ARG A 28 13.31 -16.49 7.95
C ARG A 28 11.99 -16.01 8.52
N LYS A 29 11.67 -14.71 8.39
CA LYS A 29 10.35 -14.20 8.75
C LYS A 29 9.31 -14.94 7.89
N SER A 30 8.68 -15.97 8.46
CA SER A 30 7.66 -16.82 7.85
C SER A 30 6.24 -16.30 8.14
N GLY A 31 6.10 -14.99 8.34
CA GLY A 31 4.81 -14.35 8.51
C GLY A 31 4.25 -13.90 7.16
N PRO A 32 2.93 -13.77 7.02
CA PRO A 32 2.34 -13.08 5.87
C PRO A 32 3.01 -11.73 5.67
N LYS A 33 3.55 -11.47 4.48
CA LYS A 33 4.03 -10.14 4.12
C LYS A 33 2.80 -9.23 4.05
N LEU A 34 2.78 -8.14 4.81
CA LEU A 34 1.72 -7.16 4.68
C LEU A 34 1.67 -6.69 3.22
N ASN A 35 0.48 -6.77 2.62
CA ASN A 35 0.24 -6.32 1.26
C ASN A 35 0.56 -4.82 1.13
N LYS A 36 1.22 -4.45 0.03
CA LYS A 36 1.57 -3.05 -0.24
C LYS A 36 0.35 -2.17 -0.53
N THR A 37 -0.82 -2.80 -0.74
CA THR A 37 -2.11 -2.13 -0.79
C THR A 37 -2.37 -1.47 0.57
N ARG A 38 -1.99 -0.20 0.66
CA ARG A 38 -2.34 0.68 1.77
C ARG A 38 -3.84 0.56 1.96
N GLN A 39 -4.30 0.12 3.13
CA GLN A 39 -5.70 0.28 3.49
C GLN A 39 -6.06 1.74 3.22
N GLN A 40 -7.10 1.97 2.41
CA GLN A 40 -7.53 3.33 2.12
C GLN A 40 -7.94 3.94 3.45
N ALA A 41 -7.13 4.88 3.94
CA ALA A 41 -7.46 5.57 5.17
C ALA A 41 -8.74 6.37 4.93
N SER A 42 -9.67 6.31 5.87
CA SER A 42 -10.79 7.23 5.91
C SER A 42 -10.28 8.63 6.23
N CYS A 43 -10.79 9.61 5.51
CA CYS A 43 -10.51 11.00 5.84
C CYS A 43 -11.25 11.36 7.13
N THR A 44 -10.56 11.79 8.18
CA THR A 44 -11.23 12.17 9.44
C THR A 44 -12.09 13.43 9.31
N LYS A 45 -11.89 14.24 8.26
CA LYS A 45 -12.72 15.43 7.97
C LYS A 45 -14.07 15.10 7.32
N CYS A 46 -14.14 14.09 6.46
CA CYS A 46 -15.35 13.80 5.66
C CYS A 46 -15.79 12.33 5.67
N GLY A 47 -15.09 11.46 6.39
CA GLY A 47 -15.36 10.02 6.52
C GLY A 47 -15.09 9.17 5.27
N LYS A 48 -14.93 9.77 4.09
CA LYS A 48 -14.78 9.03 2.82
C LYS A 48 -13.39 8.40 2.68
N LEU A 49 -13.34 7.24 2.03
CA LEU A 49 -12.11 6.54 1.66
C LEU A 49 -11.47 7.16 0.40
N GLY A 50 -10.22 6.79 0.12
CA GLY A 50 -9.50 7.20 -1.10
C GLY A 50 -8.73 8.51 -1.01
N HIS A 51 -8.83 9.25 0.09
CA HIS A 51 -8.01 10.44 0.35
C HIS A 51 -7.79 10.66 1.85
N ASN A 52 -6.81 11.48 2.22
CA ASN A 52 -6.53 11.82 3.61
C ASN A 52 -6.93 13.27 3.91
N THR A 53 -6.84 13.68 5.18
CA THR A 53 -7.18 15.03 5.62
C THR A 53 -6.38 16.15 4.92
N ARG A 54 -5.18 15.83 4.43
CA ARG A 54 -4.29 16.75 3.72
C ARG A 54 -4.75 17.03 2.28
N THR A 55 -5.31 16.04 1.60
CA THR A 55 -5.84 16.18 0.23
C THR A 55 -7.37 16.27 0.20
N CYS A 56 -8.01 16.37 1.37
CA CYS A 56 -9.45 16.51 1.48
C CYS A 56 -9.90 17.85 0.90
N LYS A 57 -10.72 17.79 -0.15
CA LYS A 57 -11.38 18.97 -0.73
C LYS A 57 -12.56 19.48 0.10
N GLY A 58 -12.86 18.83 1.24
CA GLY A 58 -13.88 19.22 2.20
C GLY A 58 -15.33 19.07 1.69
N ILE A 59 -16.28 19.16 2.63
CA ILE A 59 -17.61 19.70 2.36
C ILE A 59 -17.60 21.06 3.05
N VAL A 60 -17.03 22.06 2.38
CA VAL A 60 -17.24 23.46 2.78
C VAL A 60 -18.50 23.92 2.04
N GLY A 61 -19.63 23.94 2.75
CA GLY A 61 -20.89 24.54 2.30
C GLY A 61 -21.36 24.09 0.92
N GLY A 62 -22.08 22.96 0.87
CA GLY A 62 -22.94 22.54 -0.23
C GLY A 62 -22.52 22.93 -1.65
N ASN A 63 -21.86 22.02 -2.37
CA ASN A 63 -22.17 21.75 -3.78
C ASN A 63 -21.36 20.52 -4.24
N GLN A 64 -22.11 19.52 -4.70
CA GLN A 64 -21.57 18.23 -5.10
C GLN A 64 -21.10 18.34 -6.55
N MET A 65 -19.83 18.65 -6.76
CA MET A 65 -19.21 18.44 -8.08
C MET A 65 -18.53 17.08 -8.08
N ALA A 66 -19.34 16.03 -8.24
CA ALA A 66 -18.86 14.74 -8.69
C ALA A 66 -18.49 14.88 -10.18
N ASN A 67 -17.19 14.95 -10.48
CA ASN A 67 -16.67 14.90 -11.83
C ASN A 67 -15.23 14.38 -11.78
N GLN A 68 -14.75 13.38 -12.52
CA GLN A 68 -15.26 12.31 -13.38
C GLN A 68 -14.07 11.31 -13.43
N SER A 69 -14.31 10.00 -13.50
CA SER A 69 -13.56 9.10 -14.38
C SER A 69 -14.23 7.73 -14.41
N SER A 70 -15.12 7.61 -15.39
CA SER A 70 -15.57 6.40 -16.05
C SER A 70 -14.44 5.46 -16.44
N SER A 71 -14.79 4.18 -16.68
CA SER A 71 -13.99 3.06 -17.20
C SER A 71 -13.45 2.17 -16.07
N LEU A 72 -13.92 0.93 -15.86
CA LEU A 72 -14.07 -0.14 -16.83
C LEU A 72 -15.20 -1.11 -16.40
N GLN A 73 -16.26 -1.22 -17.21
CA GLN A 73 -17.08 -2.42 -17.27
C GLN A 73 -16.40 -3.35 -18.28
N ILE A 74 -15.55 -4.27 -17.83
CA ILE A 74 -14.91 -5.27 -18.70
C ILE A 74 -15.45 -6.66 -18.35
N LEU A 75 -16.31 -7.15 -19.25
CA LEU A 75 -16.36 -8.48 -19.86
C LEU A 75 -16.21 -9.70 -18.92
N ASN A 76 -17.34 -10.27 -18.51
CA ASN A 76 -17.39 -11.69 -18.14
C ASN A 76 -17.57 -12.51 -19.42
N GLN A 77 -16.53 -13.20 -19.85
CA GLN A 77 -16.60 -14.20 -20.93
C GLN A 77 -15.84 -15.46 -20.52
N ALA A 78 -16.54 -16.59 -20.73
CA ALA A 78 -16.08 -17.96 -20.90
C ALA A 78 -15.55 -18.75 -19.69
N THR A 79 -16.41 -19.62 -19.14
CA THR A 79 -16.01 -20.94 -18.65
C THR A 79 -17.14 -21.97 -18.83
N SER A 80 -17.01 -22.86 -19.82
CA SER A 80 -17.37 -24.30 -19.72
C SER A 80 -17.10 -24.99 -21.07
N MET A 81 -15.88 -25.49 -21.25
CA MET A 81 -15.67 -26.66 -22.10
C MET A 81 -15.41 -27.82 -21.15
N ASP A 82 -16.42 -28.65 -20.88
CA ASP A 82 -16.20 -29.99 -20.36
C ASP A 82 -16.35 -31.00 -21.49
N ASN A 83 -15.37 -31.88 -21.52
CA ASN A 83 -15.00 -32.80 -22.58
C ASN A 83 -15.68 -34.14 -22.26
N THR A 84 -16.68 -34.52 -23.05
CA THR A 84 -17.20 -35.90 -23.04
C THR A 84 -16.15 -36.82 -23.63
N SER A 85 -15.56 -37.67 -22.80
CA SER A 85 -14.88 -38.87 -23.25
C SER A 85 -14.99 -40.00 -22.23
N SER A 86 -15.38 -41.17 -22.74
CA SER A 86 -15.19 -42.52 -22.20
C SER A 86 -16.44 -43.23 -21.65
N GLN A 87 -17.06 -44.04 -22.52
CA GLN A 87 -17.57 -45.39 -22.23
C GLN A 87 -16.37 -46.38 -22.23
N PRO A 88 -16.45 -47.69 -21.85
CA PRO A 88 -17.56 -48.53 -21.39
C PRO A 88 -17.16 -49.37 -20.12
N PRO A 89 -17.86 -50.47 -19.73
CA PRO A 89 -17.92 -51.74 -20.47
C PRO A 89 -19.30 -52.13 -21.02
#